data_AF-H0ST12-F1
#
_entry.id   AF-H0ST12-F1
#
_cell.length_a   1.000
_cell.length_b   1.000
_cell.length_c   1.000
_cell.angle_alpha   90.00
_cell.angle_beta   90.00
_cell.angle_gamma   90.00
#
_symmetry.space_group_name_H-M   'P 1'
#
loop_
_entity.id
_entity.type
_entity.pdbx_description
1 polymer ?
#
loop_
_entity_poly.entity_id
_entity_poly.type
_entity_poly.pdbx_seq_one_letter_code
_entity_poly.pdbx_strand_id
1 'polypeptide(L)' 'MKNQSLIAELHTKLGAPSSEAVESLRLLRAFLKLAPGQRIELLEMVERLTSDSHAETDRPLS' A
#
# COMPACT_ATOMS: atom_id res chain seq x y z
N MET A 1 -10.24 34.95 6.63
CA MET A 1 -9.15 33.97 6.42
C MET A 1 -9.77 32.58 6.52
N LYS A 2 -9.86 31.82 5.41
CA LYS A 2 -10.43 30.46 5.47
C LYS A 2 -9.31 29.52 5.89
N ASN A 3 -9.30 29.11 7.16
CA ASN A 3 -8.47 28.01 7.65
C ASN A 3 -9.03 26.71 7.05
N GLN A 4 -8.72 26.44 5.78
CA GLN A 4 -9.01 25.14 5.20
C GLN A 4 -8.08 24.12 5.83
N SER A 5 -8.62 22.99 6.25
CA SER A 5 -7.82 21.90 6.76
C SER A 5 -6.88 21.39 5.66
N LEU A 6 -5.70 20.89 6.04
CA LEU A 6 -4.77 20.24 5.11
C LEU A 6 -5.47 19.16 4.25
N ILE A 7 -6.46 18.47 4.81
CA ILE A 7 -7.26 17.46 4.10
C ILE A 7 -8.10 18.10 2.99
N ALA A 8 -8.74 19.25 3.25
CA ALA A 8 -9.54 19.96 2.25
C ALA A 8 -8.65 20.53 1.13
N GLU A 9 -7.46 21.01 1.47
CA GLU A 9 -6.49 21.49 0.48
C GLU A 9 -5.98 20.34 -0.42
N LEU A 10 -5.62 19.20 0.19
CA LEU A 10 -5.18 18.02 -0.55
C LEU A 10 -6.28 17.48 -1.46
N HIS A 11 -7.51 17.38 -0.98
CA HIS A 11 -8.66 16.95 -1.79
C HIS A 11 -8.89 17.90 -2.97
N THR A 12 -8.69 19.20 -2.78
CA THR A 12 -8.85 20.18 -3.86
C THR A 12 -7.75 20.04 -4.91
N LYS A 13 -6.51 19.74 -4.49
CA LYS A 13 -5.35 19.62 -5.39
C LYS A 13 -5.26 18.28 -6.12
N LEU A 14 -5.64 17.19 -5.44
CA LEU A 14 -5.42 15.81 -5.90
C LEU A 14 -6.73 15.10 -6.29
N GLY A 15 -7.88 15.71 -5.99
CA GLY A 15 -9.18 15.09 -6.13
C GLY A 15 -9.51 14.10 -5.01
N ALA A 16 -10.64 13.41 -5.17
CA ALA A 16 -11.02 12.32 -4.28
C ALA A 16 -10.16 11.07 -4.58
N PRO A 17 -9.59 10.41 -3.57
CA PRO A 17 -8.84 9.17 -3.78
C PRO A 17 -9.78 8.06 -4.27
N SER A 18 -9.27 7.18 -5.14
CA SER A 18 -9.98 5.96 -5.52
C SER A 18 -10.15 5.04 -4.30
N SER A 19 -11.12 4.11 -4.36
CA SER A 19 -11.30 3.12 -3.29
C SER A 19 -10.02 2.31 -3.04
N GLU A 20 -9.31 1.94 -4.11
CA GLU A 20 -8.04 1.22 -4.03
C GLU A 20 -6.97 2.06 -3.31
N ALA A 21 -6.81 3.34 -3.67
CA ALA A 21 -5.87 4.23 -3.01
C ALA A 21 -6.18 4.40 -1.51
N VAL A 22 -7.47 4.46 -1.15
CA VAL A 22 -7.88 4.50 0.26
C VAL A 22 -7.48 3.22 0.99
N GLU A 23 -7.69 2.04 0.40
CA GLU A 23 -7.29 0.78 1.03
C GLU A 23 -5.76 0.66 1.15
N SER A 24 -4.99 1.03 0.12
CA SER A 24 -3.53 1.03 0.19
C SER A 24 -3.01 1.93 1.31
N LEU A 25 -3.60 3.12 1.49
CA LEU A 25 -3.25 4.03 2.59
C LEU A 25 -3.62 3.46 3.96
N ARG A 26 -4.73 2.72 4.08
CA ARG A 26 -5.09 2.03 5.33
C ARG A 26 -4.10 0.91 5.67
N LEU A 27 -3.71 0.11 4.69
CA LEU A 27 -2.70 -0.94 4.87
C LEU A 27 -1.34 -0.33 5.26
N LEU A 28 -0.90 0.73 4.58
CA LEU A 28 0.32 1.45 4.94
C LEU A 28 0.25 1.98 6.38
N ARG A 29 -0.89 2.58 6.76
CA ARG A 29 -1.09 3.06 8.13
C ARG A 29 -1.04 1.94 9.17
N ALA A 30 -1.62 0.77 8.87
CA ALA A 30 -1.56 -0.40 9.75
C ALA A 30 -0.12 -0.91 9.88
N PHE A 31 0.61 -1.00 8.77
CA PHE A 31 2.03 -1.39 8.74
C PHE A 31 2.90 -0.47 9.60
N LEU A 32 2.71 0.85 9.47
CA LEU A 32 3.45 1.85 10.26
C LEU A 32 3.17 1.78 11.77
N LYS A 33 2.13 1.06 12.21
CA LYS A 33 1.84 0.81 13.64
C LYS A 33 2.49 -0.46 14.20
N LEU A 34 2.98 -1.35 13.33
CA LEU A 34 3.63 -2.58 13.76
C LEU A 34 4.97 -2.29 14.44
N ALA A 35 5.39 -3.18 15.34
CA ALA A 35 6.73 -3.16 15.90
C ALA A 35 7.79 -3.41 14.81
N PRO A 36 9.03 -2.93 14.96
CA PRO A 36 10.07 -3.11 13.94
C PRO A 36 10.26 -4.57 13.46
N GLY A 37 10.25 -5.54 14.39
CA GLY A 37 10.38 -6.96 14.04
C GLY A 37 9.21 -7.49 13.19
N GLN A 38 7.98 -7.10 13.51
CA GLN A 38 6.78 -7.49 12.74
C GLN A 38 6.77 -6.89 11.34
N ARG A 39 7.36 -5.69 11.17
CA ARG A 39 7.48 -5.07 9.84
C ARG A 39 8.42 -5.86 8.95
N ILE A 40 9.56 -6.31 9.49
CA ILE A 40 10.53 -7.13 8.76
C ILE A 40 9.88 -8.43 8.30
N GLU A 41 9.22 -9.14 9.21
CA GLU A 41 8.52 -10.40 8.89
C GLU A 41 7.45 -10.21 7.80
N LEU A 42 6.65 -9.14 7.91
CA LEU A 42 5.62 -8.86 6.91
C LEU A 42 6.21 -8.48 5.54
N LEU A 43 7.33 -7.74 5.51
CA LEU A 43 8.05 -7.43 4.26
C LEU A 43 8.59 -8.70 3.61
N GLU A 44 9.26 -9.57 4.37
CA GLU A 44 9.77 -10.85 3.85
C GLU A 44 8.65 -11.73 3.29
N MET A 45 7.50 -11.77 3.96
CA MET A 45 6.33 -12.52 3.49
C MET A 45 5.81 -11.96 2.16
N VAL A 46 5.67 -10.64 2.04
CA VAL A 46 5.22 -9.99 0.79
C VAL A 46 6.21 -10.24 -0.34
N GLU A 47 7.51 -10.10 -0.08
CA GLU A 47 8.56 -10.36 -1.08
C GLU A 47 8.47 -11.79 -1.62
N ARG A 48 8.29 -12.80 -0.76
CA ARG A 48 8.11 -14.20 -1.18
C ARG A 48 6.87 -14.39 -2.05
N LEU A 49 5.71 -13.87 -1.62
CA LEU A 49 4.46 -13.99 -2.38
C LEU A 49 4.55 -13.34 -3.76
N THR A 50 5.23 -12.19 -3.87
CA THR A 50 5.44 -11.51 -5.16
C THR A 50 6.46 -12.21 -6.05
N SER A 51 7.46 -12.88 -5.46
CA SER A 51 8.47 -13.65 -6.19
C SER A 51 7.89 -14.96 -6.74
N ASP A 52 7.10 -15.67 -5.93
CA ASP A 52 6.47 -16.94 -6.32
C ASP A 52 5.40 -16.73 -7.41
N SER A 53 4.67 -15.61 -7.35
CA SER A 53 3.72 -15.22 -8.40
C SER A 53 4.39 -15.01 -9.77
N HIS A 54 5.68 -14.66 -9.79
CA HIS A 54 6.44 -14.45 -11.02
C HIS A 54 6.92 -15.76 -11.66
N ALA A 55 7.14 -16.81 -10.86
CA ALA A 55 7.66 -18.09 -11.34
C ALA A 55 6.63 -18.92 -12.15
N GLU A 56 5.33 -18.76 -11.88
CA GLU A 56 4.28 -19.49 -12.60
C GLU A 56 3.99 -18.94 -14.00
N THR A 57 4.33 -17.68 -14.28
CA THR A 57 4.04 -17.04 -15.58
C THR A 57 5.03 -17.44 -16.68
N ASP A 58 6.20 -18.00 -16.31
CA ASP A 58 7.31 -18.27 -17.23
C ASP A 58 7.44 -19.75 -17.63
N ARG A 59 6.45 -20.60 -17.29
CA ARG A 59 6.51 -22.03 -17.63
C ARG A 59 6.07 -22.23 -19.09
N PRO A 60 6.95 -22.69 -20.00
CA PRO A 60 6.53 -22.97 -21.37
C PRO A 60 5.54 -24.15 -21.32
N LEU A 61 4.35 -23.94 -21.90
CA LEU A 61 3.37 -25.00 -22.12
C LEU A 61 4.03 -26.04 -23.05
N SER A 62 4.45 -27.16 -22.46
CA SER A 62 4.87 -28.36 -23.20
C SER A 62 3.67 -29.21 -23.56
#